data_AF-A0A9X1JYG3-F1
#
_entry.id   AF-A0A9X1JYG3-F1
#
_cell.length_a   1.000
_cell.length_b   1.000
_cell.length_c   1.000
_cell.angle_alpha   90.00
_cell.angle_beta   90.00
_cell.angle_gamma   90.00
#
_symmetry.space_group_name_H-M   'P 1'
#
loop_
_entity.id
_entity.type
_entity.pdbx_description
1 polymer ?
#
loop_
_entity_poly.entity_id
_entity_poly.type
_entity_poly.pdbx_seq_one_letter_code
_entity_poly.pdbx_strand_id
1 'polypeptide(L)' 'MSTPINLNKARKERNRASRKARADENAVSFGQTKAQKALLKAKADKITRNLDAHKRAT' A
#
# COMPACT_ATOMS: atom_id res chain seq x y z
N MET A 1 20.45 -24.72 28.57
CA MET A 1 21.11 -25.49 27.49
C MET A 1 20.65 -24.94 26.15
N SER A 2 21.54 -24.31 25.38
CA SER A 2 21.21 -23.80 24.03
C SER A 2 21.26 -24.98 23.05
N THR A 3 20.10 -25.33 22.48
CA THR A 3 20.03 -26.35 21.43
C THR A 3 20.73 -25.84 20.17
N PRO A 4 21.56 -26.64 19.48
CA PRO A 4 22.23 -26.21 18.26
C PRO A 4 21.20 -25.82 17.19
N ILE A 5 21.14 -24.53 16.87
CA ILE A 5 20.26 -23.99 15.83
C ILE A 5 20.95 -24.08 14.48
N ASN A 6 20.22 -24.58 13.49
CA ASN A 6 20.66 -24.54 12.10
C ASN A 6 20.56 -23.10 11.55
N LEU A 7 21.70 -22.43 11.46
CA LEU A 7 21.81 -21.05 10.97
C LEU A 7 21.31 -20.88 9.53
N ASN A 8 21.36 -21.93 8.70
CA ASN A 8 20.85 -21.87 7.33
C ASN A 8 19.32 -21.77 7.30
N LYS A 9 18.62 -22.48 8.20
CA LYS A 9 17.16 -22.36 8.34
C LYS A 9 16.77 -20.95 8.80
N ALA A 10 17.45 -20.44 9.83
CA ALA A 10 17.22 -19.09 10.36
C ALA A 10 17.47 -17.98 9.30
N ARG A 11 18.54 -18.10 8.50
CA ARG A 11 18.81 -17.17 7.39
C ARG A 11 17.73 -17.23 6.31
N LYS A 12 17.26 -18.44 5.95
CA LYS A 12 16.20 -18.61 4.97
C LYS A 12 14.87 -18.02 5.46
N GLU A 13 14.53 -18.22 6.73
CA GLU A 13 13.34 -17.63 7.33
C GLU A 13 13.39 -16.10 7.34
N ARG A 14 14.53 -15.52 7.75
CA ARG A 14 14.74 -14.06 7.69
C ARG A 14 14.57 -13.52 6.26
N ASN A 15 15.14 -14.20 5.27
CA ASN A 15 15.02 -13.78 3.86
C ASN A 15 13.60 -13.93 3.32
N ARG A 16 12.83 -14.92 3.77
CA ARG A 16 11.42 -15.04 3.40
C ARG A 16 10.58 -13.94 4.06
N ALA A 17 10.83 -13.65 5.33
CA ALA A 17 10.14 -12.59 6.06
C ALA A 17 10.41 -11.21 5.44
N SER A 18 11.66 -10.90 5.09
CA SER A 18 12.01 -9.64 4.44
C SER A 18 11.39 -9.50 3.04
N ARG A 19 11.31 -10.59 2.27
CA ARG A 19 10.60 -10.61 0.98
C ARG A 19 9.11 -10.38 1.13
N LYS A 20 8.47 -10.94 2.16
CA LYS A 20 7.05 -10.74 2.44
C LYS A 20 6.76 -9.29 2.82
N ALA A 21 7.53 -8.72 3.74
CA ALA A 21 7.38 -7.31 4.13
C ALA A 21 7.50 -6.35 2.92
N ARG A 22 8.49 -6.56 2.05
CA ARG A 22 8.63 -5.77 0.81
C ARG A 22 7.46 -5.95 -0.15
N ALA A 23 6.89 -7.15 -0.24
CA ALA A 23 5.73 -7.40 -1.08
C ALA A 23 4.49 -6.66 -0.54
N ASP A 24 4.31 -6.64 0.78
CA ASP A 24 3.22 -5.92 1.44
C ASP A 24 3.38 -4.40 1.25
N GLU A 25 4.58 -3.86 1.43
CA GLU A 25 4.92 -2.45 1.14
C GLU A 25 4.62 -2.07 -0.32
N ASN A 26 4.99 -2.95 -1.27
CA ASN A 26 4.72 -2.74 -2.69
C ASN A 26 3.24 -2.88 -3.03
N ALA A 27 2.50 -3.77 -2.37
CA ALA A 27 1.05 -3.88 -2.53
C ALA A 27 0.34 -2.62 -2.03
N VAL A 28 0.80 -2.00 -0.96
CA VAL A 28 0.26 -0.71 -0.48
C VAL A 28 0.63 0.43 -1.43
N SER A 29 1.90 0.48 -1.86
CA SER A 29 2.44 1.58 -2.66
C SER A 29 1.99 1.53 -4.12
N PHE A 30 1.85 0.33 -4.68
CA PHE A 30 1.61 0.09 -6.11
C PHE A 30 0.39 -0.78 -6.39
N GLY A 31 -0.29 -1.33 -5.38
CA GLY A 31 -1.44 -2.24 -5.57
C GLY A 31 -2.74 -1.54 -5.98
N GLN A 32 -2.76 -0.22 -6.04
CA GLN A 32 -3.87 0.47 -6.71
C GLN A 32 -3.75 0.30 -8.22
N THR A 33 -4.71 -0.41 -8.81
CA THR A 33 -4.80 -0.55 -10.26
C THR A 33 -5.07 0.81 -10.92
N LYS A 34 -4.72 0.96 -12.20
CA LYS A 34 -4.99 2.20 -12.95
C LYS A 34 -6.48 2.60 -12.88
N ALA A 35 -7.38 1.61 -12.92
CA ALA A 35 -8.83 1.83 -12.81
C ALA A 35 -9.23 2.37 -11.43
N GLN A 36 -8.67 1.83 -10.34
CA GLN A 36 -8.91 2.34 -8.99
C GLN A 36 -8.37 3.76 -8.80
N LYS A 37 -7.18 4.06 -9.33
CA LYS A 37 -6.62 5.43 -9.32
C LYS A 37 -7.51 6.41 -10.07
N ALA A 38 -8.01 6.04 -11.25
CA ALA A 38 -8.92 6.88 -12.04
C ALA A 38 -10.24 7.14 -11.31
N LEU A 39 -10.82 6.11 -10.68
CA LEU A 39 -12.03 6.23 -9.88
C LEU A 39 -11.83 7.17 -8.69
N LEU A 40 -10.74 7.03 -7.95
CA LEU A 40 -10.41 7.91 -6.83
C LEU A 40 -10.23 9.37 -7.28
N LYS A 41 -9.53 9.59 -8.40
CA LYS A 41 -9.36 10.92 -8.99
C LYS A 41 -10.71 11.54 -9.37
N ALA A 42 -11.56 10.81 -10.09
CA ALA A 42 -12.88 11.29 -10.47
C ALA A 42 -13.78 11.63 -9.26
N LYS A 43 -13.68 10.85 -8.18
CA LYS A 43 -14.36 11.15 -6.92
C LYS A 43 -13.82 12.43 -6.27
N ALA A 44 -12.51 12.61 -6.23
CA ALA A 44 -11.88 13.82 -5.70
C ALA A 44 -12.32 15.06 -6.49
N ASP A 45 -12.30 14.99 -7.84
CA ASP A 45 -12.73 16.07 -8.72
C ASP A 45 -14.22 16.43 -8.55
N LYS A 46 -15.08 15.44 -8.27
CA LYS A 46 -16.48 15.70 -7.95
C LYS A 46 -16.63 16.45 -6.62
N ILE A 47 -15.88 16.04 -5.60
CA ILE A 47 -15.90 16.68 -4.28
C ILE A 47 -15.42 18.13 -4.39
N THR A 48 -14.32 18.38 -5.09
CA THR A 48 -13.78 19.74 -5.27
C THR A 48 -14.79 20.63 -6.00
N ARG A 49 -15.37 20.16 -7.10
CA ARG A 49 -16.42 20.92 -7.83
C ARG A 49 -17.62 21.24 -6.96
N ASN A 50 -18.08 20.29 -6.15
CA ASN A 50 -19.20 20.52 -5.23
C ASN A 50 -18.84 21.60 -4.20
N LEU A 51 -17.65 21.51 -3.59
CA LEU A 51 -17.18 22.51 -2.63
C LEU A 51 -17.04 23.90 -3.27
N ASP A 52 -16.50 23.96 -4.49
CA ASP A 52 -16.35 25.21 -5.22
C ASP A 52 -17.70 25.82 -5.61
N ALA A 53 -18.69 25.00 -6.00
CA ALA A 53 -20.05 25.46 -6.28
C ALA A 53 -20.72 26.04 -5.02
N HIS A 54 -20.54 25.41 -3.87
CA HIS A 54 -21.03 25.94 -2.60
C HIS A 54 -20.34 27.25 -2.18
N LYS A 55 -19.05 27.42 -2.49
CA LYS A 55 -18.30 28.67 -2.23
C LYS A 55 -18.66 29.82 -3.17
N ARG A 56 -19.12 29.53 -4.39
CA ARG A 56 -19.53 30.55 -5.38
C ARG A 56 -20.98 30.99 -5.23
N ALA A 57 -21.78 30.22 -4.49
CA ALA A 57 -23.20 30.51 -4.24
C ALA A 57 -23.45 31.42 -3.02
N THR A 58 -22.38 31.91 -2.39
CA THR A 58 -22.37 32.97 -1.37
C THR A 58 -21.66 34.20 -1.93
#